data_AF-A0A551YXU1-F1
#
_entry.id   AF-A0A551YXU1-F1
#
_cell.length_a   1.000
_cell.length_b   1.000
_cell.length_c   1.000
_cell.angle_alpha   90.00
_cell.angle_beta   90.00
_cell.angle_gamma   90.00
#
_symmetry.space_group_name_H-M   'P 1'
#
loop_
_entity.id
_entity.type
_entity.pdbx_description
1 polymer ?
#
loop_
_entity_poly.entity_id
_entity_poly.type
_entity_poly.pdbx_seq_one_letter_code
_entity_poly.pdbx_strand_id
1 'polypeptide(L)'
;MLSAAGREREGSLDSDSIDNFPCEDLRTINQLWLYYSNSKFGFSVQKEIYESLGGTREYTKIVWEEFGDRVGWRKGGDWFSWSYSDRIRDYNSAPKGHLPGGYLLSAIGGVVHDILEDGIRVFSRAKACSL
;
A
#
# COMPACT_ATOMS: atom_id res chain seq x y z
N MET A 1 -10.55 -4.58 -4.09
CA MET A 1 -9.27 -5.18 -4.54
C MET A 1 -9.49 -6.61 -5.00
N LEU A 2 -9.69 -7.60 -4.11
CA LEU A 2 -9.87 -9.01 -4.52
C LEU A 2 -10.93 -9.21 -5.61
N SER A 3 -12.10 -8.59 -5.48
CA SER A 3 -13.14 -8.70 -6.51
C SER A 3 -12.76 -8.11 -7.87
N ALA A 4 -12.08 -6.96 -7.88
CA ALA A 4 -11.56 -6.37 -9.11
C ALA A 4 -10.46 -7.23 -9.76
N ALA A 5 -9.79 -8.09 -8.99
CA ALA A 5 -8.82 -9.06 -9.49
C ALA A 5 -9.43 -10.44 -9.78
N GLY A 6 -10.73 -10.67 -9.51
CA GLY A 6 -11.37 -11.98 -9.62
C GLY A 6 -10.82 -13.02 -8.64
N ARG A 7 -10.39 -12.58 -7.45
CA ARG A 7 -9.69 -13.38 -6.43
C ARG A 7 -10.37 -13.46 -5.09
N GLU A 8 -11.69 -13.36 -5.07
CA GLU A 8 -12.47 -13.39 -3.83
C GLU A 8 -12.30 -14.72 -3.08
N ARG A 9 -12.14 -15.84 -3.79
CA ARG A 9 -12.03 -17.18 -3.18
C ARG A 9 -10.66 -17.43 -2.56
N GLU A 10 -9.62 -16.84 -3.14
CA GLU A 10 -8.23 -16.96 -2.74
C GLU A 10 -7.93 -16.13 -1.49
N GLY A 11 -8.78 -15.13 -1.20
CA GLY A 11 -8.62 -14.24 -0.03
C GLY A 11 -7.38 -13.35 -0.10
N SER A 12 -6.61 -13.44 -1.19
CA SER A 12 -5.31 -12.82 -1.38
C SER A 12 -5.04 -12.48 -2.85
N LEU A 13 -4.31 -11.39 -3.10
CA LEU A 13 -3.69 -11.09 -4.38
C LEU A 13 -2.31 -11.77 -4.42
N ASP A 14 -1.96 -12.37 -5.54
CA ASP A 14 -0.57 -12.71 -5.84
C ASP A 14 0.08 -11.62 -6.69
N SER A 15 1.40 -11.75 -6.89
CA SER A 15 2.18 -10.80 -7.67
C SER A 15 1.63 -10.54 -9.07
N ASP A 16 1.19 -11.60 -9.78
CA ASP A 16 0.63 -11.48 -11.13
C ASP A 16 -0.67 -10.67 -11.14
N SER A 17 -1.52 -10.88 -10.14
CA SER A 17 -2.77 -10.16 -10.00
C SER A 17 -2.56 -8.69 -9.63
N ILE A 18 -1.50 -8.38 -8.88
CA ILE A 18 -1.11 -7.00 -8.61
C ILE A 18 -0.58 -6.32 -9.88
N ASP A 19 0.32 -6.98 -10.60
CA ASP A 19 0.94 -6.44 -11.81
C ASP A 19 -0.07 -6.22 -12.95
N ASN A 20 -1.16 -7.00 -12.95
CA ASN A 20 -2.25 -6.90 -13.93
C ASN A 20 -3.52 -6.22 -13.39
N PHE A 21 -3.49 -5.67 -12.17
CA PHE A 21 -4.69 -5.11 -11.53
C PHE A 21 -5.35 -4.02 -12.43
N PRO A 22 -6.66 -4.06 -12.70
CA PRO A 22 -7.28 -3.15 -13.66
C PRO A 22 -7.04 -1.67 -13.34
N CYS A 23 -6.56 -0.89 -14.33
CA CYS A 23 -6.23 0.51 -14.09
C CYS A 23 -7.46 1.36 -13.78
N GLU A 24 -8.62 1.04 -14.35
CA GLU A 24 -9.87 1.76 -14.08
C GLU A 24 -10.27 1.61 -12.61
N ASP A 25 -10.27 0.39 -12.08
CA ASP A 25 -10.52 0.13 -10.66
C ASP A 25 -9.48 0.81 -9.76
N LEU A 26 -8.19 0.69 -10.08
CA LEU A 26 -7.12 1.30 -9.27
C LEU A 26 -7.24 2.83 -9.20
N ARG A 27 -7.53 3.48 -10.35
CA ARG A 27 -7.77 4.92 -10.43
C ARG A 27 -8.99 5.32 -9.63
N THR A 28 -10.10 4.59 -9.76
CA THR A 28 -11.35 4.86 -9.03
C THR A 28 -11.12 4.78 -7.53
N ILE A 29 -10.46 3.70 -7.05
CA ILE A 29 -10.15 3.53 -5.63
C ILE A 29 -9.24 4.67 -5.14
N ASN A 30 -8.20 5.03 -5.89
CA ASN A 30 -7.31 6.14 -5.54
C ASN A 30 -8.05 7.48 -5.49
N GLN A 31 -8.94 7.77 -6.45
CA GLN A 31 -9.74 9.00 -6.47
C GLN A 31 -10.66 9.10 -5.26
N LEU A 32 -11.29 8.00 -4.86
CA LEU A 32 -12.11 7.95 -3.65
C LEU A 32 -11.28 8.26 -2.41
N TRP A 33 -10.09 7.66 -2.28
CA TRP A 33 -9.17 7.97 -1.17
C TRP A 33 -8.79 9.44 -1.15
N LEU A 34 -8.38 10.00 -2.29
CA LEU A 34 -8.00 11.41 -2.37
C LEU A 34 -9.16 12.33 -2.01
N TYR A 35 -10.35 12.11 -2.57
CA TYR A 35 -11.50 12.97 -2.37
C TYR A 35 -11.95 13.00 -0.90
N TYR A 36 -12.16 11.82 -0.31
CA TYR A 36 -12.67 11.74 1.07
C TYR A 36 -11.62 12.00 2.14
N SER A 37 -10.33 12.06 1.78
CA SER A 37 -9.25 12.36 2.71
C SER A 37 -8.64 13.76 2.55
N ASN A 38 -9.24 14.63 1.73
CA ASN A 38 -8.64 15.92 1.38
C ASN A 38 -7.18 15.76 0.88
N SER A 39 -7.00 14.80 -0.04
CA SER A 39 -5.72 14.40 -0.64
C SER A 39 -4.65 13.91 0.33
N LYS A 40 -5.03 13.52 1.55
CA LYS A 40 -4.11 12.99 2.57
C LYS A 40 -3.72 11.53 2.31
N PHE A 41 -4.62 10.75 1.72
CA PHE A 41 -4.51 9.31 1.52
C PHE A 41 -4.72 8.92 0.06
N GLY A 42 -4.14 7.78 -0.33
CA GLY A 42 -4.26 7.22 -1.67
C GLY A 42 -2.97 6.54 -2.15
N PHE A 43 -3.10 5.65 -3.13
CA PHE A 43 -1.96 4.95 -3.72
C PHE A 43 -1.00 5.90 -4.45
N SER A 44 -1.53 6.94 -5.10
CA SER A 44 -0.73 8.02 -5.71
C SER A 44 0.13 8.75 -4.67
N VAL A 45 -0.43 9.05 -3.50
CA VAL A 45 0.28 9.69 -2.38
C VAL A 45 1.37 8.79 -1.83
N GLN A 46 1.08 7.50 -1.61
CA GLN A 46 2.07 6.53 -1.14
C GLN A 46 3.20 6.36 -2.15
N LYS A 47 2.87 6.22 -3.44
CA LYS A 47 3.83 6.13 -4.52
C LYS A 47 4.74 7.36 -4.57
N GLU A 48 4.19 8.57 -4.50
CA GLU A 48 4.98 9.81 -4.47
C GLU A 48 5.96 9.83 -3.29
N ILE A 49 5.50 9.44 -2.10
CA ILE A 49 6.36 9.35 -0.91
C ILE A 49 7.47 8.31 -1.13
N TYR A 50 7.13 7.12 -1.61
CA TYR A 50 8.09 6.04 -1.86
C TYR A 50 9.14 6.44 -2.90
N GLU A 51 8.73 7.02 -4.03
CA GLU A 51 9.65 7.51 -5.07
C GLU A 51 10.53 8.67 -4.55
N SER A 52 10.01 9.54 -3.68
CA SER A 52 10.80 10.63 -3.08
C SER A 52 11.93 10.14 -2.17
N LEU A 53 11.82 8.91 -1.65
CA LEU A 53 12.85 8.24 -0.85
C LEU A 53 13.82 7.42 -1.71
N GLY A 54 13.74 7.54 -3.04
CA GLY A 54 14.55 6.75 -3.98
C GLY A 54 13.99 5.36 -4.25
N GLY A 55 12.73 5.11 -3.90
CA GLY A 55 12.06 3.83 -4.12
C GLY A 55 11.95 3.47 -5.60
N THR A 56 12.28 2.22 -5.90
CA THR A 56 12.13 1.63 -7.23
C THR A 56 11.28 0.37 -7.17
N ARG A 57 11.10 -0.32 -8.29
CA ARG A 57 10.44 -1.63 -8.33
C ARG A 57 11.25 -2.70 -7.57
N GLU A 58 12.55 -2.50 -7.40
CA GLU A 58 13.40 -3.42 -6.63
C GLU A 58 13.32 -3.09 -5.15
N TYR A 59 13.16 -4.14 -4.33
CA TYR A 59 13.12 -4.01 -2.89
C TYR A 59 14.47 -3.54 -2.34
N THR A 60 14.45 -2.43 -1.61
CA THR A 60 15.56 -1.99 -0.79
C THR A 60 15.07 -1.81 0.64
N LYS A 61 15.63 -2.58 1.57
CA LYS A 61 15.24 -2.55 2.99
C LYS A 61 15.24 -1.15 3.58
N ILE A 62 16.30 -0.37 3.31
CA ILE A 62 16.47 0.99 3.84
C ILE A 62 15.30 1.88 3.39
N VAL A 63 15.03 1.91 2.08
CA VAL A 63 13.94 2.74 1.52
C VAL A 63 12.57 2.29 2.03
N TRP A 64 12.36 0.98 2.15
CA TRP A 64 11.09 0.45 2.64
C TRP A 64 10.87 0.77 4.13
N GLU A 65 11.89 0.64 4.98
CA GLU A 65 11.80 1.03 6.39
C GLU A 65 11.56 2.54 6.55
N GLU A 66 12.26 3.38 5.80
CA GLU A 66 12.05 4.83 5.79
C GLU A 66 10.64 5.20 5.32
N PHE A 67 10.13 4.51 4.29
CA PHE A 67 8.76 4.65 3.83
C PHE A 67 7.77 4.31 4.95
N GLY A 68 7.96 3.14 5.58
CA GLY A 68 7.14 2.68 6.70
C GLY A 68 7.12 3.67 7.86
N ASP A 69 8.26 4.24 8.22
CA ASP A 69 8.34 5.29 9.25
C ASP A 69 7.59 6.56 8.79
N ARG A 70 7.72 6.96 7.52
CA ARG A 70 7.08 8.17 6.97
C ARG A 70 5.56 8.07 6.91
N VAL A 71 5.01 6.93 6.51
CA VAL A 71 3.56 6.72 6.46
C VAL A 71 3.00 6.21 7.78
N GLY A 72 3.84 5.97 8.79
CA GLY A 72 3.43 5.50 10.12
C GLY A 72 2.98 4.03 10.14
N TRP A 73 3.58 3.18 9.33
CA TRP A 73 3.43 1.72 9.37
C TRP A 73 4.50 1.05 10.24
N ARG A 74 5.55 1.79 10.59
CA ARG A 74 6.64 1.36 11.45
C ARG A 74 6.88 2.41 12.54
N LYS A 75 7.17 1.97 13.76
CA LYS A 75 7.45 2.85 14.90
C LYS A 75 8.52 2.23 15.79
N GLY A 76 9.59 2.98 16.05
CA GLY A 76 10.65 2.55 16.96
C GLY A 76 11.44 1.33 16.48
N GLY A 77 11.44 1.05 15.16
CA GLY A 77 12.07 -0.14 14.61
C GLY A 77 11.09 -1.25 14.23
N ASP A 78 9.92 -1.25 14.87
CA ASP A 78 8.93 -2.32 14.76
C ASP A 78 7.83 -1.97 13.76
N TRP A 79 7.58 -2.89 12.83
CA TRP A 79 6.40 -2.84 11.98
C TRP A 79 5.17 -3.10 12.83
N PHE A 80 4.09 -2.35 12.61
CA PHE A 80 2.85 -2.63 13.31
C PHE A 80 2.40 -4.06 13.01
N SER A 81 2.43 -4.90 14.05
CA SER A 81 1.72 -6.17 14.07
C SER A 81 0.24 -5.84 13.89
N TRP A 82 -0.37 -6.33 12.82
CA TRP A 82 -1.78 -6.08 12.46
C TRP A 82 -2.76 -6.78 13.42
N SER A 83 -2.59 -6.57 14.72
CA SER A 83 -3.66 -6.76 15.69
C SER A 83 -4.62 -5.57 15.59
N TYR A 84 -5.91 -5.88 15.62
CA TYR A 84 -7.01 -4.98 15.26
C TYR A 84 -7.08 -3.67 16.09
N SER A 85 -6.32 -3.56 17.19
CA SER A 85 -6.36 -2.48 18.19
C SER A 85 -5.48 -1.26 17.92
N ASP A 86 -4.57 -1.32 16.94
CA ASP A 86 -3.66 -0.21 16.58
C ASP A 86 -4.06 0.53 15.31
N ARG A 87 -5.25 0.22 14.76
CA ARG A 87 -5.84 0.99 13.67
C ARG A 87 -5.99 2.45 14.09
N ILE A 88 -5.75 3.37 13.15
CA ILE A 88 -5.98 4.81 13.23
C ILE A 88 -7.07 5.14 14.26
N ARG A 89 -6.65 5.52 15.47
CA ARG A 89 -7.59 5.94 16.51
C ARG A 89 -8.14 7.32 16.24
N ASP A 90 -7.43 8.09 15.42
CA ASP A 90 -7.79 9.45 15.02
C ASP A 90 -7.27 9.77 13.61
N TYR A 91 -8.22 10.02 12.69
CA TYR A 91 -7.97 10.45 11.32
C TYR A 91 -7.02 11.65 11.24
N ASN A 92 -7.11 12.58 12.19
CA ASN A 92 -6.32 13.81 12.18
C ASN A 92 -4.84 13.51 12.48
N SER A 93 -4.57 12.63 13.45
CA SER A 93 -3.21 12.23 13.83
C SER A 93 -2.48 11.33 12.81
N ALA A 94 -3.20 10.65 11.90
CA ALA A 94 -2.57 9.77 10.91
C ALA A 94 -1.62 10.54 9.96
N PRO A 95 -0.42 10.03 9.63
CA PRO A 95 0.47 10.66 8.66
C PRO A 95 -0.09 10.69 7.23
N LYS A 96 0.44 11.58 6.37
CA LYS A 96 0.14 11.57 4.93
C LYS A 96 0.55 10.21 4.34
N GLY A 97 -0.29 9.62 3.50
CA GLY A 97 -0.05 8.30 2.89
C GLY A 97 -0.28 7.10 3.81
N HIS A 98 -0.72 7.30 5.06
CA HIS A 98 -0.97 6.19 5.99
C HIS A 98 -2.03 5.20 5.48
N LEU A 99 -3.03 5.70 4.74
CA LEU A 99 -4.04 4.89 4.08
C LEU A 99 -4.01 5.03 2.55
N PRO A 100 -4.54 4.03 1.82
CA PRO A 100 -4.98 2.72 2.30
C PRO A 100 -3.83 1.88 2.89
N GLY A 101 -4.05 1.25 4.05
CA GLY A 101 -3.09 0.38 4.74
C GLY A 101 -3.66 -1.02 4.98
N GLY A 102 -2.81 -1.99 5.32
CA GLY A 102 -3.17 -3.32 5.84
C GLY A 102 -3.73 -4.33 4.83
N TYR A 103 -4.47 -3.90 3.81
CA TYR A 103 -5.08 -4.81 2.83
C TYR A 103 -4.15 -5.25 1.70
N LEU A 104 -3.00 -4.62 1.52
CA LEU A 104 -1.93 -5.25 0.74
C LEU A 104 -1.36 -6.42 1.55
N LEU A 105 -0.90 -6.14 2.77
CA LEU A 105 -0.15 -7.09 3.60
C LEU A 105 -0.99 -8.28 4.11
N SER A 106 -2.29 -8.10 4.38
CA SER A 106 -3.19 -9.18 4.80
C SER A 106 -3.79 -9.98 3.63
N ALA A 107 -3.67 -9.46 2.41
CA ALA A 107 -4.11 -10.12 1.19
C ALA A 107 -2.92 -10.76 0.46
N ILE A 108 -1.78 -10.98 1.12
CA ILE A 108 -0.64 -11.71 0.55
C ILE A 108 -0.44 -12.92 1.45
N GLY A 109 -0.93 -14.08 1.02
CA GLY A 109 -0.66 -15.35 1.71
C GLY A 109 0.78 -15.78 1.41
N GLY A 110 1.75 -15.26 2.17
CA GLY A 110 3.18 -15.49 1.90
C GLY A 110 4.09 -15.31 3.11
N VAL A 111 5.36 -15.63 2.94
CA VAL A 111 6.40 -15.40 3.95
C VAL A 111 6.67 -13.88 4.01
N VAL A 112 7.17 -13.37 5.14
CA VAL A 112 7.42 -11.92 5.36
C VAL A 112 8.15 -11.23 4.18
N HIS A 113 9.00 -11.95 3.44
CA HIS A 113 9.69 -11.43 2.27
C HIS A 113 8.75 -11.11 1.09
N ASP A 114 7.81 -12.01 0.77
CA ASP A 114 6.87 -11.87 -0.35
C ASP A 114 5.90 -10.70 -0.10
N ILE A 115 5.53 -10.51 1.16
CA ILE A 115 4.66 -9.43 1.65
C ILE A 115 5.25 -8.04 1.36
N LEU A 116 6.59 -7.91 1.40
CA LEU A 116 7.29 -6.64 1.20
C LEU A 116 7.44 -6.31 -0.29
N GLU A 117 7.73 -7.31 -1.13
CA GLU A 117 7.85 -7.14 -2.58
C GLU A 117 6.51 -6.79 -3.23
N ASP A 118 5.43 -7.44 -2.82
CA ASP A 118 4.08 -7.18 -3.33
C ASP A 118 3.58 -5.77 -2.94
N GLY A 119 4.02 -5.26 -1.78
CA GLY A 119 3.97 -3.84 -1.40
C GLY A 119 4.41 -2.90 -2.51
N ILE A 120 5.61 -3.15 -3.01
CA ILE A 120 6.29 -2.35 -4.03
C ILE A 120 5.64 -2.53 -5.41
N ARG A 121 5.13 -3.73 -5.70
CA ARG A 121 4.43 -4.00 -6.97
C ARG A 121 3.20 -3.11 -7.15
N VAL A 122 2.46 -2.79 -6.08
CA VAL A 122 1.32 -1.87 -6.19
C VAL A 122 1.75 -0.46 -6.56
N PHE A 123 2.89 0.04 -6.08
CA PHE A 123 3.39 1.35 -6.47
C PHE A 123 3.86 1.37 -7.93
N SER A 124 4.50 0.28 -8.36
CA SER A 124 4.84 0.09 -9.78
C SER A 124 3.58 0.05 -10.66
N ARG A 125 2.53 -0.65 -10.20
CA ARG A 125 1.25 -0.71 -10.91
C ARG A 125 0.55 0.64 -10.96
N ALA A 126 0.55 1.38 -9.85
CA ALA A 126 0.00 2.73 -9.78
C ALA A 126 0.68 3.64 -10.81
N LYS A 127 2.02 3.60 -10.90
CA LYS A 127 2.79 4.31 -11.93
C LYS A 127 2.40 3.91 -13.34
N ALA A 128 2.32 2.60 -13.63
CA ALA A 128 1.90 2.09 -14.93
C ALA A 128 0.47 2.52 -15.32
N CYS A 129 -0.40 2.67 -14.32
CA CYS A 129 -1.76 3.19 -14.49
C CYS A 129 -1.85 4.73 -14.47
N SER A 130 -0.74 5.47 -14.51
CA SER A 130 -0.72 6.93 -14.52
C SER A 130 -1.38 7.58 -13.30
N LEU A 131 -1.30 6.92 -12.14
CA LEU A 131 -1.48 7.56 -10.83
C LEU A 131 -0.19 8.26 -10.43
#